data_AF-A0A5N7CGW4-F1
#
_entry.id   AF-A0A5N7CGW4-F1
#
_cell.length_a   1.000
_cell.length_b   1.000
_cell.length_c   1.000
_cell.angle_alpha   90.00
_cell.angle_beta   90.00
_cell.angle_gamma   90.00
#
_symmetry.space_group_name_H-M   'P 1'
#
loop_
_entity.id
_entity.type
_entity.pdbx_description
1 polymer ?
#
loop_
_entity_poly.entity_id
_entity_poly.type
_entity_poly.pdbx_seq_one_letter_code
_entity_poly.pdbx_strand_id
1 'polypeptide(L)'
;MAFFYDLYKQLHENPGRSFDEGFTAGKAETFLGKIESDIVIFGDIGKEESGPITVGVLNNISKDLDGDPLVLLLRADMDALPVQKETELPYKSRNNGVMHACGHDLHTTALLAAVRALVQAKVSWNGILIACFQSPRRTG
;
A
#
# COMPACT_ATOMS: atom_id res chain seq x y z
N MET A 1 -6.73 17.08 0.51
CA MET A 1 -7.22 16.34 -0.67
C MET A 1 -6.12 16.09 -1.72
N ALA A 2 -5.31 17.09 -2.08
CA ALA A 2 -4.34 17.00 -3.19
C ALA A 2 -3.35 15.82 -3.12
N PHE A 3 -2.75 15.56 -1.95
CA PHE A 3 -1.70 14.55 -1.81
C PHE A 3 -2.08 13.15 -2.32
N PHE A 4 -3.22 12.59 -1.90
CA PHE A 4 -3.59 11.22 -2.29
C PHE A 4 -4.00 11.13 -3.75
N TYR A 5 -4.61 12.19 -4.28
CA TYR A 5 -4.90 12.25 -5.71
C TYR A 5 -3.61 12.29 -6.54
N ASP A 6 -2.59 13.01 -6.08
CA ASP A 6 -1.28 13.05 -6.71
C ASP A 6 -0.52 11.73 -6.57
N LEU A 7 -0.62 11.07 -5.41
CA LEU A 7 -0.06 9.73 -5.21
C LEU A 7 -0.71 8.72 -6.16
N TYR A 8 -2.03 8.70 -6.26
CA TYR A 8 -2.77 7.87 -7.21
C TYR A 8 -2.23 8.06 -8.63
N LYS A 9 -2.12 9.31 -9.10
CA LYS A 9 -1.58 9.60 -10.44
C LYS A 9 -0.13 9.12 -10.58
N GLN A 10 0.72 9.31 -9.57
CA GLN A 10 2.11 8.83 -9.60
C GLN A 10 2.19 7.30 -9.75
N LEU A 11 1.35 6.55 -9.03
CA LEU A 11 1.30 5.10 -9.13
C LEU A 11 0.74 4.67 -10.50
N HIS A 12 -0.31 5.34 -10.99
CA HIS A 12 -0.90 5.08 -12.30
C HIS A 12 0.06 5.33 -13.48
N GLU A 13 0.92 6.35 -13.36
CA GLU A 13 1.94 6.70 -14.34
C GLU A 13 3.14 5.75 -14.33
N ASN A 14 3.44 5.12 -13.19
CA ASN A 14 4.63 4.28 -13.00
C ASN A 14 4.23 2.86 -12.53
N PRO A 15 3.44 2.11 -13.32
CA PRO A 15 2.96 0.79 -12.92
C PRO A 15 4.08 -0.25 -13.02
N GLY A 16 4.20 -1.08 -11.98
CA GLY A 16 5.03 -2.29 -11.96
C GLY A 16 4.23 -3.53 -12.31
N ARG A 17 4.75 -4.43 -13.13
CA ARG A 17 4.15 -5.77 -13.31
C ARG A 17 4.28 -6.57 -12.02
N SER A 18 3.61 -7.73 -11.95
CA SER A 18 3.89 -8.73 -10.93
C SER A 18 5.41 -8.92 -10.76
N PHE A 19 5.91 -8.80 -9.53
CA PHE A 19 7.34 -8.88 -9.15
C PHE A 19 8.23 -7.69 -9.53
N ASP A 20 7.68 -6.62 -10.11
CA ASP A 20 8.36 -5.38 -10.50
C ASP A 20 7.72 -4.14 -9.84
N GLU A 21 7.15 -4.30 -8.65
CA GLU A 21 6.40 -3.25 -7.94
C GLU A 21 7.26 -2.42 -6.99
N GLY A 22 8.59 -2.42 -7.16
CA GLY A 22 9.53 -1.74 -6.25
C GLY A 22 9.23 -0.24 -6.08
N PHE A 23 8.73 0.43 -7.13
CA PHE A 23 8.30 1.82 -7.02
C PHE A 23 7.09 1.98 -6.09
N THR A 24 6.05 1.16 -6.26
CA THR A 24 4.83 1.19 -5.45
C THR A 24 5.13 0.82 -4.00
N ALA A 25 5.90 -0.24 -3.78
CA ALA A 25 6.34 -0.68 -2.44
C ALA A 25 7.13 0.42 -1.73
N GLY A 26 8.14 1.00 -2.39
CA GLY A 26 8.95 2.08 -1.83
C GLY A 26 8.14 3.36 -1.50
N LYS A 27 7.08 3.66 -2.27
CA LYS A 27 6.15 4.75 -1.96
C LYS A 27 5.34 4.46 -0.69
N ALA A 28 4.88 3.22 -0.51
CA ALA A 28 4.19 2.81 0.71
C ALA A 28 5.10 2.92 1.94
N GLU A 29 6.32 2.37 1.86
CA GLU A 29 7.33 2.44 2.94
C GLU A 29 7.64 3.89 3.32
N THR A 30 7.95 4.73 2.33
CA THR A 30 8.27 6.14 2.54
C THR A 30 7.11 6.88 3.21
N PHE A 31 5.88 6.57 2.81
CA PHE A 31 4.70 7.23 3.37
C PHE A 31 4.46 6.79 4.81
N LEU A 32 4.47 5.49 5.10
CA LEU A 32 4.29 4.94 6.44
C LEU A 32 5.29 5.55 7.43
N GLY A 33 6.57 5.62 7.06
CA GLY A 33 7.61 6.17 7.94
C GLY A 33 7.50 7.68 8.17
N LYS A 34 6.77 8.40 7.31
CA LYS A 34 6.54 9.85 7.46
C LYS A 34 5.32 10.17 8.31
N ILE A 35 4.30 9.32 8.31
CA ILE A 35 3.04 9.63 8.99
C ILE A 35 3.07 9.30 10.47
N GLU A 36 3.87 8.33 10.88
CA GLU A 36 3.93 7.86 12.27
C GLU A 36 5.25 7.12 12.53
N SER A 37 6.01 7.57 13.53
CA SER A 37 7.29 6.96 13.90
C SER A 37 7.13 5.61 14.59
N ASP A 38 5.98 5.37 15.21
CA ASP A 38 5.68 4.12 15.92
C ASP A 38 5.27 2.98 14.97
N ILE A 39 5.13 3.24 13.66
CA ILE A 39 4.89 2.19 12.67
C ILE A 39 6.20 1.43 12.44
N VAL A 40 6.21 0.16 12.80
CA VAL A 40 7.29 -0.76 12.43
C VAL A 40 7.05 -1.19 10.98
N ILE A 41 8.01 -0.89 10.11
CA ILE A 41 7.90 -1.16 8.67
C ILE A 41 8.80 -2.33 8.31
N PHE A 42 8.17 -3.32 7.68
CA PHE A 42 8.82 -4.49 7.09
C PHE A 42 8.72 -4.34 5.57
N GLY A 43 9.79 -3.79 4.98
CA GLY A 43 9.92 -3.63 3.53
C GLY A 43 10.49 -4.88 2.86
N ASP A 44 10.10 -5.10 1.61
CA ASP A 44 10.58 -6.19 0.75
C ASP A 44 10.65 -7.58 1.41
N ILE A 45 9.62 -7.94 2.19
CA ILE A 45 9.61 -9.22 2.93
C ILE A 45 9.11 -10.41 2.11
N GLY A 46 8.71 -10.17 0.86
CA GLY A 46 8.27 -11.24 0.00
C GLY A 46 9.44 -12.09 -0.49
N LYS A 47 9.14 -13.35 -0.80
CA LYS A 47 10.12 -14.33 -1.29
C LYS A 47 9.97 -14.51 -2.80
N GLU A 48 10.81 -15.36 -3.39
CA GLU A 48 10.82 -15.66 -4.84
C GLU A 48 9.44 -15.97 -5.45
N GLU A 49 8.48 -16.45 -4.66
CA GLU A 49 7.13 -16.80 -5.10
C GLU A 49 6.08 -15.69 -4.93
N SER A 50 6.40 -14.58 -4.26
CA SER A 50 5.42 -13.57 -3.85
C SER A 50 5.74 -12.13 -4.28
N GLY A 51 6.95 -11.83 -4.76
CA GLY A 51 7.34 -10.48 -5.17
C GLY A 51 7.46 -9.53 -3.97
N PRO A 52 7.73 -8.23 -4.17
CA PRO A 52 7.90 -7.29 -3.06
C PRO A 52 6.63 -7.15 -2.23
N ILE A 53 6.77 -7.20 -0.91
CA ILE A 53 5.69 -6.99 0.04
C ILE A 53 6.14 -5.97 1.07
N THR A 54 5.33 -4.95 1.31
CA THR A 54 5.53 -3.96 2.37
C THR A 54 4.46 -4.14 3.44
N VAL A 55 4.87 -4.27 4.70
CA VAL A 55 3.96 -4.34 5.85
C VAL A 55 4.28 -3.25 6.86
N GLY A 56 3.29 -2.47 7.25
CA GLY A 56 3.37 -1.55 8.39
C GLY A 56 2.58 -2.08 9.58
N VAL A 57 3.17 -2.11 10.77
CA VAL A 57 2.52 -2.53 12.01
C VAL A 57 2.51 -1.36 13.00
N LEU A 58 1.32 -0.96 13.43
CA LEU A 58 1.11 0.04 14.47
C LEU A 58 0.49 -0.62 15.69
N ASN A 59 1.21 -0.60 16.81
CA ASN A 59 0.68 -1.01 18.10
C ASN A 59 0.06 0.21 18.81
N ASN A 60 -1.25 0.21 18.95
CA ASN A 60 -2.03 1.25 19.62
C ASN A 60 -2.83 0.65 20.78
N ILE A 61 -2.16 -0.12 21.63
CA ILE A 61 -2.77 -0.76 22.80
C ILE A 61 -2.65 0.17 24.01
N SER A 62 -3.78 0.50 24.64
CA SER A 62 -3.78 1.19 25.94
C SER A 62 -3.24 0.27 27.04
N LYS A 63 -2.54 0.86 28.01
CA LYS A 63 -2.06 0.15 29.21
C LYS A 63 -3.21 -0.39 30.07
N ASP A 64 -4.39 0.22 29.97
CA ASP A 64 -5.57 -0.14 30.74
C ASP A 64 -6.49 -1.12 29.98
N LEU A 65 -6.02 -1.70 28.87
CA LEU A 65 -6.78 -2.71 28.14
C LEU A 65 -6.93 -3.95 29.02
N ASP A 66 -8.17 -4.35 29.28
CA ASP A 66 -8.51 -5.63 29.87
C ASP A 66 -8.81 -6.64 28.76
N GLY A 67 -8.09 -7.77 28.75
CA GLY A 67 -8.17 -8.81 27.72
C GLY A 67 -7.23 -8.64 26.53
N ASP A 68 -7.40 -9.51 25.52
CA ASP A 68 -6.53 -9.56 24.34
C ASP A 68 -6.80 -8.38 23.37
N PRO A 69 -5.75 -7.80 22.77
CA PRO A 69 -5.91 -6.71 21.82
C PRO A 69 -6.54 -7.18 20.50
N LEU A 70 -7.45 -6.37 19.95
CA LEU A 70 -7.93 -6.58 18.58
C LEU A 70 -6.79 -6.37 17.59
N VAL A 71 -6.64 -7.31 16.64
CA VAL A 71 -5.70 -7.18 15.53
C VAL A 71 -6.49 -7.01 14.23
N LEU A 72 -6.26 -5.91 13.52
CA LEU A 72 -6.89 -5.60 12.25
C LEU A 72 -5.84 -5.57 11.12
N LEU A 73 -6.03 -6.43 10.12
CA LEU A 73 -5.23 -6.42 8.89
C LEU A 73 -6.01 -5.79 7.74
N LEU A 74 -5.47 -4.71 7.18
CA LEU A 74 -5.96 -4.07 5.96
C LEU A 74 -4.97 -4.34 4.83
N ARG A 75 -5.48 -4.77 3.67
CA ARG A 75 -4.65 -5.27 2.57
C ARG A 75 -5.00 -4.60 1.25
N ALA A 76 -3.99 -4.24 0.48
CA ALA A 76 -4.12 -3.74 -0.89
C ALA A 76 -3.11 -4.43 -1.81
N ASP A 77 -3.56 -4.76 -3.02
CA ASP A 77 -2.69 -5.22 -4.10
C ASP A 77 -1.93 -4.07 -4.73
N MET A 78 -0.71 -4.33 -5.21
CA MET A 78 0.19 -3.33 -5.79
C MET A 78 0.45 -3.49 -7.29
N ASP A 79 0.15 -4.63 -7.89
CA ASP A 79 0.58 -4.97 -9.25
C ASP A 79 -0.26 -4.32 -10.35
N ALA A 80 0.37 -4.21 -11.52
CA ALA A 80 -0.26 -3.85 -12.78
C ALA A 80 -0.24 -5.01 -13.77
N LEU A 81 -1.06 -4.89 -14.83
CA LEU A 81 -1.21 -5.91 -15.84
C LEU A 81 -0.42 -5.59 -17.12
N PRO A 82 0.02 -6.61 -17.90
CA PRO A 82 0.70 -6.45 -19.18
C PRO A 82 -0.30 -6.08 -20.30
N VAL A 83 -0.99 -4.96 -20.13
CA VAL A 83 -2.01 -4.46 -21.05
C VAL A 83 -1.55 -3.10 -21.58
N GLN A 84 -1.65 -2.91 -22.89
CA GLN A 84 -1.39 -1.61 -23.50
C GLN A 84 -2.54 -0.66 -23.13
N LYS A 85 -2.17 0.52 -22.66
CA LYS A 85 -3.15 1.54 -22.33
C LYS A 85 -3.56 2.33 -23.57
N GLU A 86 -4.87 2.43 -23.80
CA GLU A 86 -5.46 3.17 -24.92
C GLU A 86 -6.06 4.53 -24.52
N THR A 87 -6.01 4.89 -23.22
CA THR A 87 -6.61 6.13 -22.71
C THR A 87 -5.68 7.34 -22.95
N GLU A 88 -6.24 8.49 -23.32
CA GLU A 88 -5.51 9.76 -23.46
C GLU A 88 -5.45 10.59 -22.17
N LEU A 89 -5.35 9.93 -21.02
CA LEU A 89 -5.23 10.61 -19.74
C LEU A 89 -3.85 11.29 -19.61
N PRO A 90 -3.76 12.51 -19.02
CA PRO A 90 -2.48 13.19 -18.79
C PRO A 90 -1.49 12.40 -17.92
N TYR A 91 -2.02 11.48 -17.10
CA TYR A 91 -1.28 10.63 -16.18
C TYR A 91 -1.32 9.15 -16.63
N LYS A 92 -1.38 8.90 -17.95
CA LYS A 92 -1.29 7.55 -18.50
C LYS A 92 0.07 6.91 -18.17
N SER A 93 0.09 5.58 -18.20
CA SER A 93 1.31 4.81 -17.92
C SER A 93 2.46 5.28 -18.81
N ARG A 94 3.63 5.47 -18.22
CA ARG A 94 4.90 5.70 -18.93
C ARG A 94 5.59 4.40 -19.33
N ASN A 95 5.14 3.28 -18.75
CA ASN A 95 5.66 1.94 -19.02
C ASN A 95 4.86 1.29 -20.14
N ASN A 96 5.47 1.20 -21.33
CA ASN A 96 4.78 0.69 -22.51
C ASN A 96 4.34 -0.76 -22.31
N GLY A 97 3.08 -1.07 -22.66
CA GLY A 97 2.49 -2.40 -22.45
C GLY A 97 2.24 -2.77 -20.98
N VAL A 98 2.18 -1.80 -20.05
CA VAL A 98 1.86 -2.02 -18.64
C VAL A 98 0.87 -0.96 -18.15
N MET A 99 -0.19 -1.36 -17.45
CA MET A 99 -1.11 -0.44 -16.79
C MET A 99 -1.84 -1.04 -15.59
N HIS A 100 -2.22 -0.19 -14.63
CA HIS A 100 -3.21 -0.55 -13.62
C HIS A 100 -4.61 -0.61 -14.23
N ALA A 101 -4.93 -1.71 -14.89
CA ALA A 101 -6.27 -1.97 -15.43
C ALA A 101 -7.28 -2.43 -14.36
N CYS A 102 -6.80 -2.92 -13.21
CA CYS A 102 -7.62 -3.40 -12.09
C CYS A 102 -7.72 -2.40 -10.93
N GLY A 103 -7.12 -1.22 -11.03
CA GLY A 103 -7.21 -0.18 -9.99
C GLY A 103 -6.34 -0.41 -8.75
N HIS A 104 -5.29 -1.23 -8.82
CA HIS A 104 -4.42 -1.52 -7.67
C HIS A 104 -3.63 -0.31 -7.16
N ASP A 105 -3.38 0.67 -8.03
CA ASP A 105 -2.93 2.02 -7.67
C ASP A 105 -3.93 2.76 -6.77
N LEU A 106 -5.23 2.69 -7.07
CA LEU A 106 -6.28 3.25 -6.24
C LEU A 106 -6.39 2.49 -4.90
N HIS A 107 -6.34 1.16 -4.91
CA HIS A 107 -6.38 0.36 -3.68
C HIS A 107 -5.21 0.71 -2.76
N THR A 108 -4.00 0.78 -3.31
CA THR A 108 -2.79 1.18 -2.56
C THR A 108 -2.93 2.58 -1.99
N THR A 109 -3.39 3.54 -2.80
CA THR A 109 -3.60 4.92 -2.36
C THR A 109 -4.66 5.01 -1.26
N ALA A 110 -5.76 4.29 -1.40
CA ALA A 110 -6.86 4.27 -0.44
C ALA A 110 -6.43 3.65 0.90
N LEU A 111 -5.64 2.57 0.87
CA LEU A 111 -5.09 1.98 2.08
C LEU A 111 -4.16 2.95 2.81
N LEU A 112 -3.26 3.63 2.12
CA LEU A 112 -2.40 4.65 2.73
C LEU A 112 -3.23 5.79 3.35
N ALA A 113 -4.32 6.19 2.70
CA ALA A 113 -5.25 7.17 3.24
C ALA A 113 -5.97 6.67 4.51
N ALA A 114 -6.40 5.40 4.52
CA ALA A 114 -7.02 4.77 5.68
C ALA A 114 -6.05 4.68 6.86
N VAL A 115 -4.80 4.27 6.64
CA VAL A 115 -3.76 4.23 7.69
C VAL A 115 -3.56 5.62 8.27
N ARG A 116 -3.44 6.66 7.44
CA ARG A 116 -3.31 8.04 7.94
C ARG A 116 -4.50 8.45 8.79
N ALA A 117 -5.73 8.11 8.39
CA ALA A 117 -6.93 8.41 9.16
C ALA A 117 -6.94 7.69 10.52
N LEU A 118 -6.55 6.41 10.55
CA LEU A 118 -6.45 5.61 11.79
C LEU A 118 -5.35 6.15 12.72
N VAL A 119 -4.20 6.56 12.18
CA VAL A 119 -3.14 7.25 12.93
C VAL A 119 -3.67 8.53 13.57
N GLN A 120 -4.40 9.35 12.82
CA GLN A 120 -4.98 10.60 13.32
C GLN A 120 -6.08 10.37 14.38
N ALA A 121 -6.75 9.22 14.33
CA ALA A 121 -7.81 8.84 15.25
C ALA A 121 -7.34 7.90 16.36
N LYS A 122 -6.02 7.78 16.64
CA LYS A 122 -5.45 6.82 17.61
C LYS A 122 -6.13 6.81 18.99
N VAL A 123 -6.60 7.95 19.47
CA VAL A 123 -7.29 8.06 20.78
C VAL A 123 -8.68 7.38 20.77
N SER A 124 -9.26 7.17 19.59
CA SER A 124 -10.63 6.65 19.42
C SER A 124 -10.69 5.14 19.23
N TRP A 125 -9.56 4.44 19.19
CA TRP A 125 -9.51 2.99 19.03
C TRP A 125 -8.34 2.38 19.81
N ASN A 126 -8.41 1.07 20.04
CA ASN A 126 -7.39 0.32 20.77
C ASN A 126 -7.14 -1.01 20.05
N GLY A 127 -5.88 -1.36 19.81
CA GLY A 127 -5.49 -2.61 19.17
C GLY A 127 -4.24 -2.48 18.31
N ILE A 128 -4.05 -3.45 17.43
CA ILE A 128 -2.94 -3.51 16.48
C ILE A 128 -3.48 -3.34 15.07
N LEU A 129 -2.94 -2.37 14.33
CA LEU A 129 -3.21 -2.19 12.91
C LEU A 129 -2.04 -2.77 12.10
N ILE A 130 -2.35 -3.63 11.14
CA ILE A 130 -1.43 -4.17 10.16
C ILE A 130 -1.87 -3.68 8.77
N ALA A 131 -1.04 -2.90 8.10
CA ALA A 131 -1.25 -2.47 6.72
C ALA A 131 -0.35 -3.29 5.80
N CYS A 132 -0.94 -4.09 4.91
CA CYS A 132 -0.23 -4.98 4.00
C CYS A 132 -0.39 -4.52 2.55
N PHE A 133 0.72 -4.16 1.92
CA PHE A 133 0.80 -3.83 0.51
C PHE A 133 1.47 -5.00 -0.20
N GLN A 134 0.70 -5.73 -0.98
CA GLN A 134 1.05 -7.07 -1.41
C GLN A 134 1.23 -7.14 -2.94
N SER A 135 2.32 -7.77 -3.36
CA SER A 135 2.46 -8.29 -4.73
C SER A 135 1.67 -9.60 -4.90
N PRO A 136 1.10 -9.87 -6.09
CA PRO A 136 0.39 -11.11 -6.37
C PRO A 136 1.34 -12.31 -6.25
N ARG A 137 0.75 -13.46 -5.92
CA ARG A 137 1.48 -14.73 -5.98
C ARG A 137 1.81 -15.06 -7.44
N ARG A 138 3.00 -15.60 -7.71
CA ARG A 138 3.33 -16.16 -9.02
C ARG A 138 2.34 -17.27 -9.35
N THR A 139 1.45 -17.04 -10.30
CA THR A 139 0.67 -18.12 -10.92
C THR A 139 1.49 -18.67 -12.08
N GLY A 140 1.88 -19.94 -11.99
CA GLY A 140 2.55 -20.65 -13.08
C GLY A 140 1.63 -20.92 -14.26
#